data_AF-A0A5Q4BSP4-F1
#
_entry.id   AF-A0A5Q4BSP4-F1
#
_cell.length_a   1.000
_cell.length_b   1.000
_cell.length_c   1.000
_cell.angle_alpha   90.00
_cell.angle_beta   90.00
_cell.angle_gamma   90.00
#
_symmetry.space_group_name_H-M   'P 1'
#
loop_
_entity.id
_entity.type
_entity.pdbx_description
1 polymer ?
#
loop_
_entity_poly.entity_id
_entity_poly.type
_entity_poly.pdbx_seq_one_letter_code
_entity_poly.pdbx_strand_id
1 'polypeptide(L)' 'MATSTSYAPQILPTEKLRDLRYDAKIRYHHNHVLDLSVCDASLEDFIEDYIGNYYRLQANSTP' A
#
# COMPACT_ATOMS: atom_id res chain seq x y z
N MET A 1 -8.58 28.12 20.68
CA MET A 1 -8.87 27.41 19.42
C MET A 1 -7.86 26.28 19.31
N ALA A 2 -8.29 25.03 19.56
CA ALA A 2 -7.43 23.87 19.32
C ALA A 2 -7.54 23.53 17.83
N THR A 3 -6.47 23.78 17.07
CA THR A 3 -6.33 23.24 15.72
C THR A 3 -6.07 21.76 15.85
N SER A 4 -7.15 20.99 15.85
CA SER A 4 -7.08 19.55 15.65
C SER A 4 -6.54 19.34 14.24
N THR A 5 -5.23 19.17 14.10
CA THR A 5 -4.62 18.63 12.89
C THR A 5 -5.17 17.22 12.73
N SER A 6 -6.32 17.13 12.07
CA SER A 6 -6.88 15.90 11.58
C SER A 6 -5.87 15.34 10.60
N TYR A 7 -5.06 14.38 11.03
CA TYR A 7 -4.43 13.43 10.13
C TYR A 7 -5.57 12.63 9.51
N ALA A 8 -6.29 13.25 8.58
CA ALA A 8 -7.11 12.50 7.65
C ALA A 8 -6.10 11.64 6.88
N PRO A 9 -6.11 10.30 7.02
CA PRO A 9 -5.42 9.47 6.05
C PRO A 9 -6.01 9.93 4.73
N GLN A 10 -5.17 10.46 3.84
CA GLN A 10 -5.63 11.00 2.57
C GLN A 10 -6.30 9.83 1.85
N ILE A 11 -7.62 9.70 1.98
CA ILE A 11 -8.36 8.53 1.51
C ILE A 11 -8.20 8.61 0.01
N LEU A 12 -7.28 7.81 -0.52
CA LEU A 12 -7.07 7.72 -1.95
C LEU A 12 -8.44 7.42 -2.57
N PRO A 13 -8.76 8.00 -3.74
CA PRO A 13 -9.93 7.55 -4.49
C PRO A 13 -9.88 6.04 -4.56
N THR A 14 -11.00 5.35 -4.33
CA THR A 14 -11.08 3.89 -4.24
C THR A 14 -10.38 3.21 -5.43
N GLU A 15 -10.39 3.86 -6.59
CA GLU A 15 -9.67 3.47 -7.80
C GLU A 15 -8.15 3.39 -7.60
N LYS A 16 -7.55 4.41 -6.99
CA LYS A 16 -6.10 4.47 -6.76
C LYS A 16 -5.63 3.48 -5.69
N LEU A 17 -6.46 3.18 -4.69
CA LEU A 17 -6.20 2.08 -3.77
C LEU A 17 -6.27 0.72 -4.49
N ARG A 18 -7.24 0.55 -5.39
CA ARG A 18 -7.38 -0.66 -6.21
C ARG A 18 -6.17 -0.87 -7.11
N ASP A 19 -5.68 0.19 -7.74
CA ASP A 19 -4.50 0.16 -8.60
C ASP A 19 -3.23 -0.20 -7.81
N LEU A 20 -3.04 0.39 -6.61
CA LEU A 20 -1.91 0.05 -5.74
C LEU A 20 -1.95 -1.42 -5.29
N ARG A 21 -3.14 -1.93 -4.93
CA ARG A 21 -3.30 -3.36 -4.59
C ARG A 21 -2.97 -4.25 -5.78
N TYR A 22 -3.40 -3.87 -6.97
CA TYR A 22 -3.13 -4.62 -8.20
C TYR A 22 -1.63 -4.63 -8.55
N ASP A 23 -0.97 -3.47 -8.47
CA ASP A 23 0.47 -3.34 -8.69
C ASP A 23 1.28 -4.15 -7.66
N ALA A 24 0.90 -4.10 -6.38
CA ALA A 24 1.52 -4.90 -5.33
C ALA A 24 1.39 -6.40 -5.60
N LYS A 25 0.19 -6.87 -5.99
CA LYS A 25 -0.02 -8.28 -6.37
C LYS A 25 0.87 -8.71 -7.54
N ILE A 26 0.97 -7.89 -8.60
CA ILE A 26 1.82 -8.19 -9.75
C ILE A 26 3.28 -8.30 -9.31
N ARG A 27 3.79 -7.34 -8.52
CA ARG A 27 5.17 -7.36 -8.03
C ARG A 27 5.46 -8.57 -7.16
N TYR A 28 4.53 -8.89 -6.27
CA TYR A 28 4.66 -10.05 -5.38
C TYR A 28 4.72 -11.34 -6.19
N HIS A 29 3.77 -11.58 -7.09
CA HIS A 29 3.78 -12.77 -7.96
C HIS A 29 4.99 -12.81 -8.90
N HIS A 30 5.49 -11.67 -9.37
CA HIS A 30 6.70 -11.62 -10.19
C HIS A 30 7.95 -12.03 -9.39
N ASN A 31 8.09 -11.53 -8.16
CA ASN A 31 9.23 -11.85 -7.29
C ASN A 31 9.16 -13.27 -6.71
N HIS A 32 7.95 -13.80 -6.53
CA HIS A 32 7.69 -15.14 -5.98
C HIS A 32 7.24 -16.15 -7.05
N VAL A 33 7.51 -15.90 -8.33
CA VAL A 33 7.01 -16.73 -9.45
C VAL A 33 7.51 -18.18 -9.42
N LEU A 34 8.64 -18.41 -8.76
CA LEU A 34 9.26 -19.73 -8.57
C LEU A 34 9.05 -20.29 -7.16
N ASP A 35 8.36 -19.54 -6.30
CA ASP A 35 8.14 -19.92 -4.92
C ASP A 35 6.86 -20.77 -4.88
N LEU A 36 7.00 -22.09 -4.74
CA LEU A 36 5.85 -23.00 -4.65
C LEU A 36 5.06 -22.85 -3.34
N SER A 37 5.56 -22.03 -2.40
CA SER A 37 5.04 -21.87 -1.05
C SER A 37 4.28 -20.56 -0.81
N VAL A 38 3.89 -19.84 -1.87
CA VAL A 38 3.19 -18.56 -1.72
C VAL A 38 1.91 -18.72 -0.91
N CYS A 39 1.94 -18.27 0.35
CA CYS A 39 0.77 -18.21 1.22
C CYS A 39 0.01 -16.90 0.99
N ASP A 40 -1.32 -16.98 0.98
CA ASP A 40 -2.18 -15.80 0.83
C ASP A 40 -1.95 -14.75 1.95
N ALA A 41 -1.61 -15.20 3.16
CA ALA A 41 -1.25 -14.31 4.27
C ALA A 41 0.02 -13.48 3.98
N SER A 42 1.02 -14.07 3.33
CA SER A 42 2.26 -13.38 2.95
C SER A 42 2.04 -12.38 1.83
N LEU A 43 1.04 -12.60 0.98
CA LEU A 43 0.62 -11.65 -0.05
C LEU A 43 -0.10 -10.45 0.56
N GLU A 44 -1.00 -10.67 1.52
CA GLU A 44 -1.73 -9.60 2.21
C GLU A 44 -0.76 -8.69 2.99
N ASP A 45 0.18 -9.27 3.75
CA ASP A 45 1.22 -8.51 4.45
C ASP A 45 2.04 -7.65 3.49
N PHE A 46 2.44 -8.21 2.33
CA PHE A 46 3.18 -7.45 1.31
C PHE A 46 2.36 -6.28 0.74
N ILE A 47 1.06 -6.48 0.49
CA ILE A 47 0.17 -5.44 -0.01
C ILE A 47 0.02 -4.31 1.01
N GLU A 48 -0.15 -4.65 2.29
CA GLU A 48 -0.28 -3.66 3.37
C GLU A 48 1.01 -2.85 3.53
N ASP A 49 2.18 -3.50 3.53
CA ASP A 49 3.47 -2.83 3.59
C ASP A 49 3.69 -1.91 2.38
N TYR A 50 3.36 -2.37 1.17
CA TYR A 50 3.49 -1.59 -0.06
C TYR A 50 2.64 -0.32 -0.03
N ILE A 51 1.38 -0.45 0.39
CA ILE A 51 0.44 0.67 0.51
C ILE A 51 0.87 1.62 1.64
N GLY A 52 1.28 1.09 2.78
CA GLY A 52 1.77 1.88 3.92
C GLY A 52 2.99 2.72 3.54
N ASN A 53 3.95 2.13 2.81
CA ASN A 53 5.12 2.83 2.34
C ASN A 53 4.76 3.90 1.30
N TYR A 54 3.79 3.63 0.41
CA TYR A 54 3.26 4.63 -0.52
C TYR A 54 2.70 5.87 0.20
N TYR A 55 1.89 5.68 1.24
CA TYR A 55 1.36 6.78 2.04
C TYR A 55 2.46 7.56 2.76
N ARG A 56 3.45 6.86 3.31
CA ARG A 56 4.57 7.49 4.02
C ARG A 56 5.41 8.34 3.07
N LEU A 57 5.68 7.86 1.87
CA LEU A 57 6.37 8.61 0.83
C LEU A 57 5.53 9.80 0.36
N GLN A 58 4.23 9.66 0.21
CA GLN A 58 3.34 10.75 -0.16
C GLN A 58 3.30 11.84 0.91
N ALA A 59 3.18 11.47 2.19
CA ALA A 59 3.22 12.41 3.31
C ALA A 59 4.54 13.19 3.37
N ASN A 60 5.67 12.51 3.13
CA ASN A 60 6.99 13.14 3.08
C ASN A 60 7.26 13.95 1.81
N SER A 61 6.45 13.80 0.76
CA SER A 61 6.57 14.53 -0.51
C SER A 61 5.70 15.79 -0.55
N THR A 62 4.93 16.06 0.51
CA THR A 62 4.10 17.28 0.62
C THR A 62 4.91 18.30 1.45
N PRO A 63 5.39 19.40 0.87
CA PRO A 63 6.08 20.47 1.62
C PRO A 63 5.14 21.21 2.58
#